data_AF-A0A6J6K4B2-F1
#
_entry.id   AF-A0A6J6K4B2-F1
#
_cell.length_a   1.000
_cell.length_b   1.000
_cell.length_c   1.000
_cell.angle_alpha   90.00
_cell.angle_beta   90.00
_cell.angle_gamma   90.00
#
_symmetry.space_group_name_H-M   'P 1'
#
loop_
_entity.id
_entity.type
_entity.pdbx_description
1 polymer ?
#
loop_
_entity_poly.entity_id
_entity_poly.type
_entity_poly.pdbx_seq_one_letter_code
_entity_poly.pdbx_strand_id
1 'polypeptide(L)'
;MLDQRGRRIRTIAASMEDDNLRAMLADSQIKGSQYLVDSYEMAKQQGLIKPKIEIETIVYLTQAMFIGRVLVDITEREDLSDSINEAIVLVLRTLMNPQK
;
A
#
# COMPACT_ATOMS: atom_id res chain seq x y z
N MET A 1 -2.97 17.39 -1.40
CA MET A 1 -2.67 15.94 -1.41
C MET A 1 -1.21 15.64 -1.75
N LEU A 2 -0.61 16.28 -2.77
CA LEU A 2 0.81 16.11 -3.13
C LEU A 2 1.77 16.34 -1.94
N ASP A 3 1.53 17.41 -1.17
CA ASP A 3 2.39 17.77 -0.03
C ASP A 3 2.42 16.71 1.09
N GLN A 4 1.30 16.02 1.33
CA GLN A 4 1.22 14.91 2.28
C GLN A 4 1.95 13.65 1.79
N ARG A 5 1.93 13.38 0.48
CA ARG A 5 2.61 12.23 -0.14
C ARG A 5 4.12 12.44 -0.18
N GLY A 6 4.60 13.63 -0.54
CA GLY A 6 6.02 13.99 -0.45
C GLY A 6 6.56 13.97 0.97
N ARG A 7 5.76 14.38 1.96
CA ARG A 7 6.12 14.27 3.39
C ARG A 7 6.41 12.82 3.81
N ARG A 8 5.63 11.83 3.34
CA ARG A 8 5.85 10.42 3.66
C ARG A 8 7.20 9.91 3.15
N ILE A 9 7.61 10.25 1.92
CA ILE A 9 8.93 9.87 1.39
C ILE A 9 10.05 10.47 2.23
N ARG A 10 9.95 11.76 2.58
CA ARG A 10 10.96 12.41 3.42
C ARG A 10 11.10 11.73 4.78
N THR A 11 9.99 11.34 5.40
CA THR A 11 10.01 10.61 6.68
C THR A 11 10.63 9.22 6.55
N ILE A 12 10.35 8.49 5.47
CA ILE A 12 10.99 7.18 5.19
C ILE A 12 12.50 7.37 5.00
N ALA A 13 12.92 8.35 4.19
CA ALA A 13 14.33 8.63 3.96
C ALA A 13 15.06 9.00 5.25
N ALA A 14 14.48 9.89 6.06
CA ALA A 14 15.06 10.28 7.35
C ALA A 14 15.22 9.11 8.33
N SER A 15 14.30 8.14 8.29
CA SER A 15 14.38 6.95 9.14
C SER A 15 15.55 6.01 8.82
N MET A 16 16.19 6.16 7.66
CA MET A 16 17.38 5.38 7.33
C MET A 16 18.59 5.79 8.17
N GLU A 17 18.59 7.01 8.72
CA GLU A 17 19.70 7.60 9.48
C GLU A 17 19.39 7.70 10.99
N ASP A 18 18.16 7.41 11.42
CA ASP A 18 17.71 7.48 12.81
C ASP A 18 16.99 6.18 13.21
N ASP A 19 17.67 5.40 14.06
CA ASP A 19 17.18 4.10 14.54
C ASP A 19 15.87 4.21 15.35
N ASN A 20 15.68 5.29 16.11
CA ASN A 20 14.45 5.50 16.88
C ASN A 20 13.29 5.82 15.93
N LEU A 21 13.52 6.68 14.96
CA LEU A 21 12.54 6.98 13.92
C LEU A 21 12.20 5.73 13.10
N ARG A 22 13.20 4.90 12.76
CA ARG A 22 12.99 3.63 12.07
C ARG A 22 12.10 2.69 12.88
N ALA A 23 12.36 2.54 14.17
CA ALA A 23 11.56 1.71 15.06
C ALA A 23 10.11 2.22 15.17
N MET A 24 9.93 3.54 15.31
CA MET A 24 8.60 4.16 15.34
C MET A 24 7.82 3.95 14.04
N LEU A 25 8.48 4.10 12.89
CA LEU A 25 7.86 3.84 11.59
C LEU A 25 7.50 2.37 11.41
N ALA A 26 8.38 1.45 11.81
CA ALA A 26 8.12 0.01 11.73
C ALA A 26 6.90 -0.38 12.58
N ASP A 27 6.81 0.10 13.83
CA ASP A 27 5.66 -0.16 14.70
C ASP A 27 4.35 0.41 14.11
N SER A 28 4.40 1.65 13.60
CA SER A 28 3.24 2.26 12.94
C SER A 28 2.82 1.48 11.69
N GLN A 29 3.79 1.01 10.90
CA GLN A 29 3.56 0.22 9.70
C GLN A 29 2.93 -1.12 10.03
N ILE A 30 3.42 -1.83 11.04
CA ILE A 30 2.88 -3.11 11.50
C ILE A 30 1.42 -2.93 11.94
N LYS A 31 1.15 -1.94 12.82
CA LYS A 31 -0.20 -1.66 13.31
C LYS A 31 -1.17 -1.30 12.18
N GLY A 32 -0.75 -0.42 11.27
CA GLY A 32 -1.57 -0.03 10.12
C GLY A 32 -1.85 -1.19 9.17
N SER A 33 -0.86 -2.06 8.95
CA SER A 33 -1.00 -3.25 8.11
C SER A 33 -1.98 -4.25 8.72
N GLN A 34 -1.93 -4.45 10.03
CA GLN A 34 -2.82 -5.38 10.74
C GLN A 34 -4.30 -5.07 10.52
N TYR A 35 -4.69 -3.79 10.61
CA TYR A 35 -6.09 -3.40 10.34
C TYR A 35 -6.56 -3.79 8.93
N LEU A 36 -5.66 -3.70 7.94
CA LEU A 36 -5.97 -4.06 6.55
C LEU A 36 -6.05 -5.58 6.38
N VAL A 37 -5.13 -6.32 7.03
CA VAL A 37 -5.16 -7.79 7.09
C VAL A 37 -6.47 -8.27 7.69
N ASP A 38 -6.86 -7.75 8.85
CA ASP A 38 -8.09 -8.13 9.54
C ASP A 38 -9.32 -7.88 8.67
N SER A 39 -9.35 -6.74 7.98
CA SER A 39 -10.45 -6.38 7.06
C SER A 39 -10.56 -7.35 5.89
N TYR A 40 -9.44 -7.75 5.30
CA TYR A 40 -9.41 -8.73 4.20
C TYR A 40 -9.71 -10.15 4.66
N GLU A 41 -9.27 -10.55 5.85
CA GLU A 41 -9.66 -11.84 6.43
C GLU A 41 -11.17 -11.89 6.69
N MET A 42 -11.79 -10.82 7.20
CA MET A 42 -13.25 -10.74 7.32
C MET A 42 -13.94 -10.90 5.96
N ALA A 43 -13.45 -10.21 4.92
CA ALA A 43 -14.01 -10.31 3.57
C ALA A 43 -13.86 -11.74 2.99
N LYS A 44 -12.74 -12.41 3.24
CA LYS A 44 -12.50 -13.81 2.86
C LYS A 44 -13.44 -14.77 3.60
N GLN A 45 -13.62 -14.59 4.91
CA GLN A 45 -14.54 -15.38 5.73
C GLN A 45 -16.00 -15.23 5.29
N GLN A 46 -16.39 -14.04 4.84
CA GLN A 46 -17.71 -13.76 4.27
C GLN A 46 -17.87 -14.24 2.81
N GLY A 47 -16.83 -14.84 2.22
CA GLY A 47 -16.85 -15.30 0.84
C GLY A 47 -16.91 -14.17 -0.19
N LEU A 48 -16.51 -12.94 0.16
CA LEU A 48 -16.50 -11.78 -0.75
C LEU A 48 -15.26 -11.77 -1.66
N ILE A 49 -14.17 -12.38 -1.22
CA ILE A 49 -12.89 -12.48 -1.92
C ILE A 49 -12.32 -13.89 -1.77
N LYS A 50 -11.48 -14.31 -2.71
CA LYS A 50 -10.72 -15.56 -2.64
C LYS A 50 -9.26 -15.31 -3.01
N PRO A 51 -8.47 -14.72 -2.09
CA PRO A 51 -7.10 -14.31 -2.36
C PRO A 51 -6.26 -15.44 -2.99
N LYS A 52 -5.48 -15.10 -4.01
CA LYS A 52 -4.60 -16.05 -4.72
C LYS A 52 -3.29 -16.32 -3.99
N ILE A 53 -2.93 -15.44 -3.07
CA ILE A 53 -1.74 -15.52 -2.21
C ILE A 53 -2.11 -15.05 -0.80
N GLU A 54 -1.18 -15.15 0.14
CA GLU A 54 -1.37 -14.73 1.53
C GLU A 54 -1.81 -13.26 1.64
N ILE A 55 -2.85 -13.00 2.46
CA ILE A 55 -3.44 -11.66 2.63
C ILE A 55 -2.39 -10.65 3.10
N GLU A 56 -1.54 -11.03 4.05
CA GLU A 56 -0.47 -10.18 4.54
C GLU A 56 0.50 -9.76 3.42
N THR A 57 0.84 -10.69 2.51
CA THR A 57 1.67 -10.37 1.35
C THR A 57 0.99 -9.35 0.44
N ILE A 58 -0.32 -9.47 0.22
CA ILE A 58 -1.10 -8.49 -0.58
C ILE A 58 -1.13 -7.12 0.10
N VAL A 59 -1.21 -7.07 1.44
CA VAL A 59 -1.18 -5.81 2.20
C VAL A 59 0.16 -5.10 2.03
N TYR A 60 1.29 -5.79 2.15
CA TYR A 60 2.60 -5.20 1.89
C TYR A 60 2.80 -4.79 0.43
N LEU A 61 2.28 -5.57 -0.53
CA LEU A 61 2.29 -5.20 -1.95
C LEU A 61 1.48 -3.91 -2.20
N THR A 62 0.34 -3.74 -1.52
CA THR A 62 -0.48 -2.52 -1.60
C THR A 62 0.33 -1.29 -1.19
N GLN A 63 1.20 -1.42 -0.19
CA GLN A 63 2.07 -0.33 0.27
C GLN A 63 3.18 -0.03 -0.73
N ALA A 64 3.80 -1.05 -1.31
CA ALA A 64 4.79 -0.87 -2.39
C ALA A 64 4.17 -0.13 -3.59
N MET A 65 2.94 -0.49 -3.97
CA MET A 65 2.17 0.19 -5.01
C MET A 65 1.85 1.65 -4.65
N PHE A 66 1.54 1.94 -3.37
CA PHE A 66 1.35 3.32 -2.91
C PHE A 66 2.63 4.15 -3.09
N ILE A 67 3.82 3.60 -2.79
CA ILE A 67 5.10 4.27 -3.08
C ILE A 67 5.22 4.54 -4.58
N GLY A 68 4.90 3.58 -5.44
CA GLY A 68 4.85 3.78 -6.90
C GLY A 68 3.94 4.95 -7.31
N ARG A 69 2.75 5.08 -6.71
CA ARG A 69 1.86 6.22 -6.97
C ARG A 69 2.48 7.55 -6.53
N VAL A 70 3.16 7.58 -5.38
CA VAL A 70 3.85 8.79 -4.92
C VAL A 70 5.00 9.16 -5.87
N LEU A 71 5.73 8.18 -6.43
CA LEU A 71 6.79 8.45 -7.40
C LEU A 71 6.25 9.16 -8.66
N VAL A 72 5.07 8.76 -9.15
CA VAL A 72 4.40 9.46 -10.27
C VAL A 72 4.07 10.91 -9.91
N ASP A 73 3.61 11.15 -8.68
CA ASP A 73 3.29 12.51 -8.21
C ASP A 73 4.53 13.41 -8.13
N ILE A 74 5.62 12.94 -7.51
CA ILE A 74 6.81 13.78 -7.31
C ILE A 74 7.60 14.03 -8.59
N THR A 75 7.42 13.17 -9.60
CA THR A 75 8.02 13.34 -10.93
C THR A 75 7.15 14.14 -11.88
N GLU A 76 5.99 14.61 -11.40
CA GLU A 76 5.04 15.44 -12.16
C GLU A 76 4.62 14.78 -13.50
N ARG A 77 4.58 13.44 -13.53
CA ARG A 77 4.17 12.64 -14.68
C ARG A 77 2.66 12.52 -14.73
N GLU A 78 1.99 13.64 -15.01
CA GLU A 78 0.52 13.70 -15.11
C GLU A 78 -0.04 12.69 -16.12
N ASP A 79 0.71 12.43 -17.21
CA ASP A 79 0.39 11.43 -18.23
C ASP A 79 0.29 9.99 -17.68
N LEU A 80 0.89 9.72 -16.52
CA LEU A 80 0.85 8.42 -15.85
C LEU A 80 -0.12 8.37 -14.67
N SER A 81 -0.76 9.49 -14.28
CA SER A 81 -1.56 9.56 -13.04
C SER A 81 -2.75 8.60 -13.05
N ASP A 82 -3.42 8.45 -14.20
CA ASP A 82 -4.57 7.56 -14.32
C ASP A 82 -4.12 6.11 -14.52
N SER A 83 -3.14 5.89 -15.42
CA SER A 83 -2.65 4.55 -15.76
C SER A 83 -2.03 3.82 -14.57
N ILE A 84 -1.36 4.52 -13.64
CA ILE A 84 -0.85 3.91 -12.41
C ILE A 84 -1.99 3.47 -11.47
N ASN A 85 -3.08 4.25 -11.36
CA ASN A 85 -4.23 3.85 -10.55
C ASN A 85 -4.91 2.62 -11.14
N GLU A 86 -5.09 2.59 -12.47
CA GLU A 86 -5.65 1.45 -13.20
C GLU A 86 -4.81 0.18 -13.00
N ALA A 87 -3.48 0.30 -13.12
CA ALA A 87 -2.57 -0.82 -12.88
C ALA A 87 -2.67 -1.37 -11.45
N ILE A 88 -2.71 -0.49 -10.45
CA ILE A 88 -2.87 -0.88 -9.04
C ILE A 88 -4.19 -1.63 -8.83
N VAL A 89 -5.30 -1.09 -9.35
CA VAL A 89 -6.62 -1.73 -9.24
C VAL A 89 -6.63 -3.09 -9.95
N LEU A 90 -6.02 -3.20 -11.12
CA LEU A 90 -5.91 -4.46 -11.87
C LEU A 90 -5.15 -5.52 -11.06
N VAL A 91 -3.99 -5.18 -10.50
CA VAL A 91 -3.19 -6.08 -9.66
C VAL A 91 -4.00 -6.52 -8.43
N LEU A 92 -4.59 -5.58 -7.70
CA LEU A 92 -5.38 -5.89 -6.51
C LEU A 92 -6.60 -6.76 -6.84
N ARG A 93 -7.36 -6.45 -7.89
CA ARG A 93 -8.49 -7.27 -8.34
C ARG A 93 -8.03 -8.68 -8.70
N THR A 94 -6.90 -8.80 -9.37
CA THR A 94 -6.34 -10.10 -9.78
C THR A 94 -5.94 -10.94 -8.58
N LEU A 95 -5.28 -10.35 -7.59
CA LEU A 95 -4.78 -11.05 -6.41
C LEU A 95 -5.87 -11.34 -5.38
N MET A 96 -6.75 -10.38 -5.14
CA MET A 96 -7.86 -10.53 -4.18
C MET A 96 -8.95 -11.43 -4.72
N ASN A 97 -9.11 -11.50 -6.05
CA ASN A 97 -10.07 -12.36 -6.74
C ASN A 97 -11.47 -12.28 -6.09
N PRO A 98 -12.16 -11.12 -6.22
CA PRO A 98 -13.50 -10.91 -5.69
C PRO A 98 -14.48 -11.99 -6.18
N GLN A 99 -15.40 -12.42 -5.32
CA GLN A 99 -16.35 -13.50 -5.58
C GLN A 99 -17.76 -12.99 -5.96
N LYS A 100 -17.83 -11.76 -6.50
CA LYS A 100 -19.00 -11.20 -7.17
C LYS A 100 -18.64 -10.80 -8.58
#